data_AF-A0A7C1TEW2-F1
#
_entry.id   AF-A0A7C1TEW2-F1
#
_cell.length_a   1.000
_cell.length_b   1.000
_cell.length_c   1.000
_cell.angle_alpha   90.00
_cell.angle_beta   90.00
_cell.angle_gamma   90.00
#
_symmetry.space_group_name_H-M   'P 1'
#
loop_
_entity.id
_entity.type
_entity.pdbx_description
1 polymer ?
#
loop_
_entity_poly.entity_id
_entity_poly.type
_entity_poly.pdbx_seq_one_letter_code
_entity_poly.pdbx_strand_id
1 'polypeptide(L)'
;MSTESFSKRHCYNQPSQVEITVRQDAPDEFRGVLINIAYECGFNPSGLRAVICKVLRKRPDRNNWSEYPNIDDENNYLIDDCQWYKVYDIVEAIYKKMEEASFLHQPETFENELNEYFYKSGIGWKLTNGLIEARGSEGYENIIKATDRVLTEAGLNTARSELHEAFSDISRRPNPDITGAIQHSMASLECVAREACGDPKATLGEIINRHKGLIPPPLDQAITKAWGYASENARHIREGREPVYEEAELIVGICASVSTYLSSKEKS
;
A
#
# COMPACT_ATOMS: atom_id res chain seq x y z
N MET A 1 10.18 -28.94 12.18
CA MET A 1 9.18 -29.17 11.12
C MET A 1 8.87 -27.81 10.51
N SER A 2 8.73 -27.69 9.18
CA SER A 2 8.39 -26.39 8.57
C SER A 2 7.08 -25.88 9.15
N THR A 3 7.09 -24.65 9.68
CA THR A 3 5.94 -23.93 10.22
C THR A 3 5.02 -23.40 9.12
N GLU A 4 5.43 -23.49 7.85
CA GLU A 4 4.61 -23.05 6.72
C GLU A 4 3.43 -23.99 6.48
N SER A 5 2.27 -23.44 6.13
CA SER A 5 1.07 -24.22 5.80
C SER A 5 1.26 -25.09 4.55
N PHE A 6 0.45 -26.13 4.41
CA PHE A 6 0.46 -27.01 3.22
C PHE A 6 0.37 -26.19 1.92
N SER A 7 -0.56 -25.23 1.84
CA SER A 7 -0.75 -24.42 0.64
C SER A 7 0.44 -23.52 0.31
N LYS A 8 1.13 -22.98 1.33
CA LYS A 8 2.37 -22.19 1.17
C LYS A 8 3.50 -23.07 0.66
N ARG A 9 3.73 -24.23 1.29
CA ARG A 9 4.79 -25.18 0.91
C ARG A 9 4.65 -25.74 -0.51
N HIS A 10 3.42 -25.81 -1.03
CA HIS A 10 3.12 -26.36 -2.35
C HIS A 10 2.71 -25.31 -3.39
N CYS A 11 2.85 -24.01 -3.07
CA CYS A 11 2.53 -22.89 -3.97
C CYS A 11 1.08 -22.90 -4.50
N TYR A 12 0.13 -23.52 -3.81
CA TYR A 12 -1.29 -23.47 -4.18
C TYR A 12 -1.92 -22.10 -3.91
N ASN A 13 -1.26 -21.26 -3.11
CA ASN A 13 -1.65 -19.88 -2.84
C ASN A 13 -1.20 -18.90 -3.95
N GLN A 14 -1.05 -19.32 -5.21
CA GLN A 14 -0.67 -18.38 -6.26
C GLN A 14 -1.76 -17.30 -6.41
N PRO A 15 -1.42 -16.03 -6.16
CA PRO A 15 -2.40 -14.97 -5.96
C PRO A 15 -2.95 -14.37 -7.25
N SER A 16 -2.81 -15.02 -8.41
CA SER A 16 -3.25 -14.40 -9.65
C SER A 16 -4.78 -14.32 -9.68
N GLN A 17 -5.31 -13.09 -9.63
CA GLN A 17 -6.70 -12.68 -9.93
C GLN A 17 -7.68 -12.42 -8.76
N VAL A 18 -7.24 -12.11 -7.53
CA VAL A 18 -8.22 -11.63 -6.52
C VAL A 18 -8.49 -10.13 -6.68
N GLU A 19 -9.58 -9.80 -7.35
CA GLU A 19 -10.07 -8.42 -7.48
C GLU A 19 -10.41 -7.81 -6.11
N ILE A 20 -10.26 -6.49 -5.99
CA ILE A 20 -10.70 -5.77 -4.80
C ILE A 20 -12.23 -5.65 -4.86
N THR A 21 -12.92 -6.37 -3.97
CA THR A 21 -14.38 -6.37 -3.85
C THR A 21 -14.87 -5.64 -2.61
N VAL A 22 -13.99 -5.45 -1.61
CA VAL A 22 -14.33 -4.81 -0.33
C VAL A 22 -13.45 -3.59 -0.12
N ARG A 23 -14.04 -2.39 -0.05
CA ARG A 23 -13.32 -1.12 0.16
C ARG A 23 -13.75 -0.40 1.44
N GLN A 24 -15.06 -0.24 1.67
CA GLN A 24 -15.58 0.53 2.81
C GLN A 24 -16.40 -0.37 3.74
N ASP A 25 -15.84 -1.53 4.06
CA ASP A 25 -16.47 -2.49 4.94
C ASP A 25 -15.43 -3.36 5.65
N ALA A 26 -15.85 -4.04 6.70
CA ALA A 26 -15.11 -5.05 7.44
C ALA A 26 -16.05 -6.26 7.57
N PRO A 27 -15.97 -7.23 6.64
CA PRO A 27 -16.86 -8.39 6.62
C PRO A 27 -16.82 -9.17 7.93
N ASP A 28 -17.92 -9.83 8.30
CA ASP A 28 -18.03 -10.60 9.55
C ASP A 28 -16.92 -11.67 9.66
N GLU A 29 -16.56 -12.31 8.54
CA GLU A 29 -15.44 -13.24 8.50
C GLU A 29 -14.11 -12.57 8.88
N PHE A 30 -13.87 -11.35 8.41
CA PHE A 30 -12.64 -10.61 8.75
C PHE A 30 -12.59 -10.31 10.24
N ARG A 31 -13.72 -9.90 10.83
CA ARG A 31 -13.82 -9.56 12.26
C ARG A 31 -13.40 -10.73 13.15
N GLY A 32 -13.88 -11.94 12.86
CA GLY A 32 -13.46 -13.16 13.57
C GLY A 32 -12.01 -13.53 13.30
N VAL A 33 -11.55 -13.44 12.04
CA VAL A 33 -10.16 -13.76 11.67
C VAL A 33 -9.16 -12.85 12.36
N LEU A 34 -9.47 -11.56 12.53
CA LEU A 34 -8.61 -10.60 13.24
C LEU A 34 -8.28 -11.07 14.67
N ILE A 35 -9.28 -11.57 15.40
CA ILE A 35 -9.11 -12.08 16.76
C ILE A 35 -8.17 -13.29 16.76
N ASN A 36 -8.40 -14.23 15.84
CA ASN A 36 -7.56 -15.44 15.73
C ASN A 36 -6.10 -15.09 15.42
N ILE A 37 -5.85 -14.22 14.44
CA ILE A 37 -4.48 -13.79 14.08
C ILE A 37 -3.82 -13.07 15.28
N ALA A 38 -4.57 -12.23 16.01
CA ALA A 38 -4.04 -11.56 17.19
C ALA A 38 -3.59 -12.57 18.28
N TYR A 39 -4.39 -13.62 18.52
CA TYR A 39 -4.06 -14.67 19.48
C TYR A 39 -2.87 -15.52 19.03
N GLU A 40 -2.81 -15.91 17.75
CA GLU A 40 -1.67 -16.62 17.17
C GLU A 40 -0.37 -15.81 17.28
N CYS A 41 -0.47 -14.47 17.27
CA CYS A 41 0.63 -13.53 17.44
C CYS A 41 0.88 -13.12 18.91
N GLY A 42 0.31 -13.85 19.87
CA GLY A 42 0.68 -13.78 21.29
C GLY A 42 -0.26 -12.98 22.19
N PHE A 43 -1.39 -12.48 21.69
CA PHE A 43 -2.43 -11.94 22.58
C PHE A 43 -3.18 -13.05 23.33
N ASN A 44 -3.57 -12.75 24.56
CA ASN A 44 -4.66 -13.46 25.24
C ASN A 44 -5.94 -12.61 25.18
N PRO A 45 -7.13 -13.18 25.44
CA PRO A 45 -8.39 -12.45 25.44
C PRO A 45 -8.37 -11.17 26.28
N SER A 46 -7.83 -11.19 27.51
CA SER A 46 -7.76 -9.99 28.36
C SER A 46 -6.91 -8.87 27.76
N GLY A 47 -5.75 -9.21 27.20
CA GLY A 47 -4.85 -8.26 26.57
C GLY A 47 -5.49 -7.63 25.33
N LEU A 48 -6.17 -8.45 24.52
CA LEU A 48 -6.87 -7.99 23.33
C LEU A 48 -8.06 -7.09 23.71
N ARG A 49 -8.84 -7.47 24.73
CA ARG A 49 -9.94 -6.67 25.26
C ARG A 49 -9.49 -5.28 25.66
N ALA A 50 -8.34 -5.17 26.32
CA ALA A 50 -7.80 -3.87 26.72
C ALA A 50 -7.52 -2.95 25.51
N VAL A 51 -7.03 -3.51 24.39
CA VAL A 51 -6.82 -2.78 23.13
C VAL A 51 -8.16 -2.38 22.50
N ILE A 52 -9.07 -3.34 22.32
CA ILE A 52 -10.40 -3.11 21.72
C ILE A 52 -11.18 -2.05 22.50
N CYS A 53 -11.30 -2.21 23.82
CA CYS A 53 -12.01 -1.25 24.68
C CYS A 53 -11.40 0.15 24.60
N LYS A 54 -10.07 0.26 24.52
CA LYS A 54 -9.38 1.56 24.37
C LYS A 54 -9.74 2.24 23.05
N VAL A 55 -9.70 1.51 21.93
CA VAL A 55 -10.05 2.04 20.60
C VAL A 55 -11.52 2.44 20.53
N LEU A 56 -12.41 1.57 21.01
CA LEU A 56 -13.86 1.78 21.00
C LEU A 56 -14.34 2.76 22.08
N ARG A 57 -13.46 3.17 23.01
CA ARG A 57 -13.80 3.96 24.21
C ARG A 57 -14.95 3.33 25.03
N LYS A 58 -14.98 1.99 25.08
CA LYS A 58 -15.92 1.20 25.88
C LYS A 58 -15.23 0.72 27.17
N ARG A 59 -16.00 0.47 28.21
CA ARG A 59 -15.52 -0.14 29.46
C ARG A 59 -15.69 -1.66 29.37
N PRO A 60 -14.71 -2.47 29.80
CA PRO A 60 -14.88 -3.92 29.83
C PRO A 60 -15.98 -4.33 30.81
N ASP A 61 -16.74 -5.36 30.47
CA ASP A 61 -17.71 -5.96 31.38
C ASP A 61 -16.97 -6.66 32.53
N ARG A 62 -17.25 -6.22 33.75
CA ARG A 62 -16.64 -6.75 34.97
C ARG A 62 -17.13 -8.16 35.32
N ASN A 63 -18.27 -8.57 34.77
CA ASN A 63 -18.80 -9.92 34.95
C ASN A 63 -18.09 -10.92 34.03
N ASN A 64 -17.40 -10.46 32.98
CA ASN A 64 -16.60 -11.29 32.09
C ASN A 64 -15.16 -11.33 32.60
N TRP A 65 -14.88 -12.29 33.49
CA TRP A 65 -13.59 -12.38 34.18
C TRP A 65 -12.71 -13.57 33.78
N SER A 66 -13.26 -14.62 33.16
CA SER A 66 -12.46 -15.73 32.64
C SER A 66 -12.03 -15.47 31.20
N GLU A 67 -10.76 -15.77 30.86
CA GLU A 67 -10.24 -15.61 29.49
C GLU A 67 -11.16 -16.23 28.44
N TYR A 68 -11.56 -17.48 28.69
CA TYR A 68 -12.51 -18.21 27.87
C TYR A 68 -13.68 -18.73 28.72
N PRO A 69 -14.89 -18.82 28.14
CA PRO A 69 -15.29 -18.14 26.91
C PRO A 69 -15.58 -16.64 27.14
N ASN A 70 -15.77 -16.20 28.38
CA ASN A 70 -16.41 -14.91 28.68
C ASN A 70 -15.72 -13.66 28.10
N ILE A 71 -14.40 -13.51 28.29
CA ILE A 71 -13.66 -12.34 27.76
C ILE A 71 -13.49 -12.46 26.24
N ASP A 72 -13.29 -13.68 25.74
CA ASP A 72 -13.22 -13.96 24.31
C ASP A 72 -14.54 -13.62 23.59
N ASP A 73 -15.68 -14.04 24.13
CA ASP A 73 -17.02 -13.70 23.63
C ASP A 73 -17.25 -12.18 23.64
N GLU A 74 -16.76 -11.49 24.69
CA GLU A 74 -16.81 -10.03 24.76
C GLU A 74 -16.00 -9.38 23.64
N ASN A 75 -14.80 -9.89 23.33
CA ASN A 75 -13.98 -9.38 22.23
C ASN A 75 -14.69 -9.54 20.89
N ASN A 76 -15.28 -10.72 20.63
CA ASN A 76 -16.06 -10.99 19.42
C ASN A 76 -17.24 -10.01 19.30
N TYR A 77 -18.09 -9.92 20.32
CA TYR A 77 -19.21 -8.97 20.33
C TYR A 77 -18.78 -7.52 20.12
N LEU A 78 -17.69 -7.08 20.77
CA LEU A 78 -17.20 -5.71 20.66
C LEU A 78 -16.73 -5.37 19.25
N ILE A 79 -16.06 -6.31 18.58
CA ILE A 79 -15.63 -6.14 17.20
C ILE A 79 -16.83 -6.23 16.27
N ASP A 80 -17.75 -7.17 16.43
CA ASP A 80 -18.93 -7.33 15.57
C ASP A 80 -19.85 -6.10 15.58
N ASP A 81 -20.09 -5.52 16.76
CA ASP A 81 -20.98 -4.36 16.94
C ASP A 81 -20.37 -3.01 16.49
N CYS A 82 -19.06 -2.95 16.24
CA CYS A 82 -18.40 -1.69 15.92
C CYS A 82 -18.53 -1.30 14.42
N GLN A 83 -18.43 0.00 14.14
CA GLN A 83 -18.41 0.49 12.76
C GLN A 83 -17.21 -0.10 12.00
N TRP A 84 -17.36 -0.40 10.71
CA TRP A 84 -16.33 -1.10 9.94
C TRP A 84 -14.93 -0.45 10.05
N TYR A 85 -14.84 0.88 10.00
CA TYR A 85 -13.58 1.61 10.09
C TYR A 85 -12.91 1.47 11.47
N LYS A 86 -13.69 1.19 12.53
CA LYS A 86 -13.14 0.87 13.86
C LYS A 86 -12.42 -0.47 13.91
N VAL A 87 -12.76 -1.42 13.05
CA VAL A 87 -12.01 -2.68 12.94
C VAL A 87 -10.59 -2.41 12.48
N TYR A 88 -10.41 -1.50 11.52
CA TYR A 88 -9.09 -1.08 11.04
C TYR A 88 -8.34 -0.23 12.08
N ASP A 89 -9.02 0.65 12.83
CA ASP A 89 -8.41 1.32 14.00
C ASP A 89 -7.90 0.29 15.05
N ILE A 90 -8.64 -0.81 15.24
CA ILE A 90 -8.24 -1.90 16.14
C ILE A 90 -7.01 -2.63 15.61
N VAL A 91 -6.93 -2.90 14.30
CA VAL A 91 -5.74 -3.51 13.66
C VAL A 91 -4.48 -2.69 13.96
N GLU A 92 -4.51 -1.38 13.71
CA GLU A 92 -3.36 -0.50 13.94
C GLU A 92 -2.99 -0.47 15.43
N ALA A 93 -3.98 -0.46 16.33
CA ALA A 93 -3.75 -0.48 17.76
C ALA A 93 -3.17 -1.80 18.27
N ILE A 94 -3.58 -2.94 17.68
CA ILE A 94 -3.00 -4.26 17.95
C ILE A 94 -1.53 -4.26 17.53
N TYR A 95 -1.23 -3.86 16.29
CA TYR A 95 0.15 -3.82 15.79
C TYR A 95 1.04 -2.94 16.67
N LYS A 96 0.61 -1.71 16.97
CA LYS A 96 1.33 -0.80 17.85
C LYS A 96 1.61 -1.42 19.22
N LYS A 97 0.62 -2.14 19.78
CA LYS A 97 0.80 -2.80 21.08
C LYS A 97 1.80 -3.96 20.99
N MET A 98 1.84 -4.68 19.87
CA MET A 98 2.86 -5.70 19.61
C MET A 98 4.25 -5.09 19.49
N GLU A 99 4.39 -3.94 18.82
CA GLU A 99 5.66 -3.24 18.68
C GLU A 99 6.21 -2.77 20.03
N GLU A 100 5.36 -2.18 20.89
CA GLU A 100 5.71 -1.76 22.26
C GLU A 100 6.20 -2.93 23.14
N ALA A 101 5.81 -4.16 22.82
CA ALA A 101 6.15 -5.37 23.57
C ALA A 101 6.63 -6.50 22.64
N SER A 102 7.52 -6.17 21.70
CA SER A 102 7.96 -7.06 20.61
C SER A 102 8.64 -8.36 21.08
N PHE A 103 9.08 -8.43 22.34
CA PHE A 103 9.60 -9.67 22.93
C PHE A 103 8.50 -10.69 23.31
N LEU A 104 7.24 -10.26 23.39
CA LEU A 104 6.07 -11.10 23.71
C LEU A 104 5.19 -11.38 22.49
N HIS A 105 5.39 -10.65 21.40
CA HIS A 105 4.51 -10.64 20.24
C HIS A 105 5.29 -10.77 18.93
N GLN A 106 4.56 -11.03 17.85
CA GLN A 106 5.13 -11.20 16.52
C GLN A 106 4.53 -10.19 15.54
N PRO A 107 4.93 -8.90 15.59
CA PRO A 107 4.33 -7.85 14.77
C PRO A 107 4.48 -8.11 13.26
N GLU A 108 5.65 -8.58 12.82
CA GLU A 108 5.90 -8.94 11.42
C GLU A 108 5.01 -10.10 10.96
N THR A 109 4.82 -11.12 11.81
CA THR A 109 3.91 -12.24 11.51
C THR A 109 2.47 -11.76 11.43
N PHE A 110 2.04 -10.88 12.34
CA PHE A 110 0.69 -10.30 12.32
C PHE A 110 0.43 -9.52 11.03
N GLU A 111 1.36 -8.66 10.62
CA GLU A 111 1.24 -7.91 9.35
C GLU A 111 1.17 -8.84 8.15
N ASN A 112 2.04 -9.85 8.07
CA ASN A 112 2.07 -10.79 6.96
C ASN A 112 0.78 -11.63 6.85
N GLU A 113 0.31 -12.23 7.95
CA GLU A 113 -0.89 -13.07 7.94
C GLU A 113 -2.16 -12.23 7.67
N LEU A 114 -2.24 -11.01 8.21
CA LEU A 114 -3.34 -10.10 7.94
C LEU A 114 -3.38 -9.66 6.47
N ASN A 115 -2.23 -9.28 5.90
CA ASN A 115 -2.13 -8.89 4.50
C ASN A 115 -2.44 -10.05 3.55
N GLU A 116 -2.03 -11.27 3.89
CA GLU A 116 -2.43 -12.45 3.14
C GLU A 116 -3.94 -12.67 3.16
N TYR A 117 -4.59 -12.49 4.32
CA TYR A 117 -6.03 -12.59 4.43
C TYR A 117 -6.73 -11.49 3.61
N PHE A 118 -6.30 -10.22 3.74
CA PHE A 118 -6.85 -9.12 2.96
C PHE A 118 -6.74 -9.38 1.46
N TYR A 119 -5.60 -9.91 1.02
CA TYR A 119 -5.40 -10.30 -0.36
C TYR A 119 -6.44 -11.31 -0.82
N LYS A 120 -6.51 -12.47 -0.15
CA LYS A 120 -7.38 -13.60 -0.50
C LYS A 120 -8.87 -13.26 -0.45
N SER A 121 -9.25 -12.36 0.46
CA SER A 121 -10.65 -11.96 0.67
C SER A 121 -11.06 -10.75 -0.16
N GLY A 122 -10.20 -10.23 -1.04
CA GLY A 122 -10.53 -9.06 -1.87
C GLY A 122 -10.66 -7.74 -1.10
N ILE A 123 -10.08 -7.66 0.10
CA ILE A 123 -10.11 -6.46 0.94
C ILE A 123 -9.06 -5.47 0.44
N GLY A 124 -9.52 -4.30 0.00
CA GLY A 124 -8.73 -3.24 -0.62
C GLY A 124 -7.84 -2.44 0.33
N TRP A 125 -7.42 -3.03 1.43
CA TRP A 125 -6.53 -2.47 2.45
C TRP A 125 -5.32 -3.39 2.65
N LYS A 126 -4.24 -2.83 3.16
CA LYS A 126 -3.05 -3.55 3.64
C LYS A 126 -2.51 -2.85 4.87
N LEU A 127 -1.90 -3.61 5.77
CA LEU A 127 -1.11 -3.08 6.88
C LEU A 127 0.33 -2.94 6.41
N THR A 128 0.95 -1.78 6.62
CA THR A 128 2.36 -1.55 6.30
C THR A 128 2.98 -0.72 7.41
N ASN A 129 3.94 -1.30 8.12
CA ASN A 129 4.60 -0.67 9.27
C ASN A 129 3.59 -0.13 10.31
N GLY A 130 2.54 -0.91 10.57
CA GLY A 130 1.52 -0.57 11.55
C GLY A 130 0.45 0.43 11.11
N LEU A 131 0.45 0.87 9.84
CA LEU A 131 -0.57 1.75 9.28
C LEU A 131 -1.41 1.03 8.21
N ILE A 132 -2.72 1.24 8.24
CA ILE A 132 -3.63 0.75 7.20
C ILE A 132 -3.56 1.68 5.99
N GLU A 133 -3.14 1.11 4.87
CA GLU A 133 -3.01 1.77 3.59
C GLU A 133 -3.95 1.15 2.55
N ALA A 134 -4.33 1.95 1.56
CA ALA A 134 -5.10 1.44 0.44
C ALA A 134 -4.26 0.45 -0.39
N ARG A 135 -4.86 -0.70 -0.71
CA ARG A 135 -4.29 -1.67 -1.66
C ARG A 135 -4.56 -1.22 -3.09
N GLY A 136 -3.55 -1.29 -3.95
CA GLY A 136 -3.69 -1.17 -5.40
C GLY A 136 -4.07 -2.50 -6.06
N SER A 137 -4.21 -2.51 -7.38
CA SER A 137 -4.26 -3.78 -8.11
C SER A 137 -2.91 -4.52 -7.98
N GLU A 138 -2.91 -5.86 -8.08
CA GLU A 138 -1.68 -6.66 -7.96
C GLU A 138 -0.63 -6.24 -9.00
N GLY A 139 -1.05 -6.04 -10.25
CA GLY A 139 -0.18 -5.58 -11.32
C GLY A 139 0.44 -4.22 -11.02
N TYR A 140 -0.36 -3.29 -10.48
CA TYR A 140 0.12 -1.98 -10.05
C TYR A 140 1.13 -2.10 -8.90
N GLU A 141 0.82 -2.85 -7.84
CA GLU A 141 1.74 -3.04 -6.72
C GLU A 141 3.05 -3.73 -7.12
N ASN A 142 3.01 -4.68 -8.07
CA ASN A 142 4.20 -5.35 -8.58
C ASN A 142 5.09 -4.39 -9.38
N ILE A 143 4.52 -3.54 -10.22
CA ILE A 143 5.26 -2.48 -10.94
C ILE A 143 5.96 -1.57 -9.93
N ILE A 144 5.25 -1.17 -8.87
CA ILE A 144 5.77 -0.31 -7.82
C ILE A 144 6.97 -0.95 -7.10
N LYS A 145 6.80 -2.18 -6.61
CA LYS A 145 7.85 -2.91 -5.88
C LYS A 145 9.08 -3.14 -6.75
N ALA A 146 8.87 -3.49 -8.02
CA ALA A 146 9.97 -3.66 -8.98
C ALA A 146 10.72 -2.34 -9.20
N THR A 147 9.99 -1.23 -9.34
CA THR A 147 10.58 0.10 -9.54
C THR A 147 11.38 0.54 -8.31
N ASP A 148 10.81 0.43 -7.11
CA ASP A 148 11.49 0.80 -5.86
C ASP A 148 12.81 0.04 -5.68
N ARG A 149 12.80 -1.27 -5.97
CA ARG A 149 14.00 -2.09 -5.94
C ARG A 149 15.05 -1.59 -6.94
N VAL A 150 14.66 -1.31 -8.18
CA VAL A 150 15.58 -0.84 -9.23
C VAL A 150 16.17 0.53 -8.87
N LEU A 151 15.36 1.45 -8.37
CA LEU A 151 15.82 2.78 -7.92
C LEU A 151 16.77 2.68 -6.73
N THR A 152 16.50 1.77 -5.79
CA THR A 152 17.38 1.49 -4.66
C THR A 152 18.72 0.92 -5.11
N GLU A 153 18.71 -0.07 -6.00
CA GLU A 153 19.94 -0.67 -6.56
C GLU A 153 20.75 0.33 -7.41
N ALA A 154 20.10 1.33 -8.00
CA ALA A 154 20.74 2.41 -8.76
C ALA A 154 21.21 3.59 -7.86
N GLY A 155 20.86 3.60 -6.57
CA GLY A 155 21.20 4.70 -5.66
C GLY A 155 20.42 6.00 -5.92
N LEU A 156 19.32 5.95 -6.67
CA LEU A 156 18.50 7.10 -7.07
C LEU A 156 17.52 7.52 -5.96
N ASN A 157 18.07 7.92 -4.82
CA ASN A 157 17.29 8.18 -3.59
C ASN A 157 16.21 9.25 -3.76
N THR A 158 16.47 10.32 -4.52
CA THR A 158 15.46 11.37 -4.79
C THR A 158 14.31 10.82 -5.63
N ALA A 159 14.59 10.12 -6.72
CA ALA A 159 13.56 9.51 -7.54
C ALA A 159 12.70 8.52 -6.74
N ARG A 160 13.35 7.74 -5.85
CA ARG A 160 12.67 6.82 -4.95
C ARG A 160 11.75 7.54 -3.95
N SER A 161 12.23 8.63 -3.35
CA SER A 161 11.44 9.44 -2.42
C SER A 161 10.20 10.02 -3.10
N GLU A 162 10.37 10.62 -4.28
CA GLU A 162 9.24 11.15 -5.07
C GLU A 162 8.23 10.05 -5.44
N LEU A 163 8.71 8.85 -5.77
CA LEU A 163 7.83 7.73 -6.08
C LEU A 163 7.02 7.29 -4.84
N HIS A 164 7.64 7.26 -3.66
CA HIS A 164 6.94 7.00 -2.41
C HIS A 164 5.89 8.06 -2.08
N GLU A 165 6.19 9.34 -2.26
CA GLU A 165 5.22 10.42 -2.06
C GLU A 165 4.04 10.29 -3.02
N ALA A 166 4.28 9.92 -4.28
CA ALA A 166 3.21 9.65 -5.25
C ALA A 166 2.25 8.54 -4.77
N PHE A 167 2.78 7.50 -4.11
CA PHE A 167 1.97 6.44 -3.52
C PHE A 167 1.21 6.89 -2.28
N SER A 168 1.85 7.66 -1.41
CA SER A 168 1.21 8.26 -0.25
C SER A 168 0.01 9.11 -0.67
N ASP A 169 0.17 9.93 -1.70
CA ASP A 169 -0.85 10.79 -2.25
C ASP A 169 -2.05 10.02 -2.82
N ILE A 170 -1.82 9.04 -3.70
CA ILE A 170 -2.91 8.25 -4.30
C ILE A 170 -3.58 7.32 -3.29
N SER A 171 -2.88 6.94 -2.23
CA SER A 171 -3.39 6.06 -1.17
C SER A 171 -4.11 6.83 -0.06
N ARG A 172 -4.04 8.17 -0.04
CA ARG A 172 -4.71 9.01 0.96
C ARG A 172 -6.22 8.79 0.93
N ARG A 173 -6.84 8.74 2.11
CA ARG A 173 -8.28 8.54 2.29
C ARG A 173 -8.83 9.50 3.36
N PRO A 174 -10.13 9.89 3.30
CA PRO A 174 -11.16 9.43 2.37
C PRO A 174 -10.95 9.93 0.93
N ASN A 175 -10.27 11.08 0.77
CA ASN A 175 -10.00 11.69 -0.52
C ASN A 175 -8.51 11.53 -0.88
N PRO A 176 -8.19 10.87 -2.01
CA PRO A 176 -6.83 10.79 -2.50
C PRO A 176 -6.35 12.14 -3.06
N ASP A 177 -5.05 12.38 -2.99
CA ASP A 177 -4.41 13.54 -3.63
C ASP A 177 -4.01 13.18 -5.06
N ILE A 178 -5.01 13.19 -5.95
CA ILE A 178 -4.83 12.78 -7.36
C ILE A 178 -3.76 13.62 -8.05
N THR A 179 -3.77 14.93 -7.80
CA THR A 179 -2.85 15.87 -8.43
C THR A 179 -1.44 15.72 -7.90
N GLY A 180 -1.28 15.57 -6.58
CA GLY A 180 0.02 15.29 -5.94
C GLY A 180 0.64 14.00 -6.48
N ALA A 181 -0.16 12.92 -6.57
CA ALA A 181 0.30 11.64 -7.10
C ALA A 181 0.90 11.76 -8.51
N ILE A 182 0.19 12.46 -9.42
CA ILE A 182 0.67 12.69 -10.80
C ILE A 182 1.94 13.54 -10.82
N GLN A 183 2.02 14.59 -9.97
CA GLN A 183 3.18 15.48 -9.94
C GLN A 183 4.42 14.75 -9.43
N HIS A 184 4.32 14.07 -8.29
CA HIS A 184 5.42 13.34 -7.67
C HIS A 184 5.89 12.16 -8.55
N SER A 185 4.99 11.43 -9.22
CA SER A 185 5.40 10.37 -10.15
C SER A 185 6.16 10.90 -11.36
N MET A 186 5.76 12.06 -11.89
CA MET A 186 6.47 12.74 -12.97
C MET A 186 7.82 13.30 -12.52
N ALA A 187 7.91 13.82 -11.30
CA ALA A 187 9.17 14.27 -10.70
C ALA A 187 10.15 13.10 -10.53
N SER A 188 9.66 11.96 -10.05
CA SER A 188 10.44 10.71 -9.96
C SER A 188 11.01 10.30 -11.32
N LEU A 189 10.16 10.22 -12.36
CA LEU A 189 10.60 9.89 -13.72
C LEU A 189 11.59 10.92 -14.29
N GLU A 190 11.38 12.21 -14.02
CA GLU A 190 12.29 13.26 -14.45
C GLU A 190 13.68 13.11 -13.81
N CYS A 191 13.75 12.79 -12.51
CA CYS A 191 15.01 12.48 -11.83
C CYS A 191 15.74 11.29 -12.49
N VAL A 192 15.03 10.20 -12.79
CA VAL A 192 15.62 9.04 -13.48
C VAL A 192 16.10 9.40 -14.89
N ALA A 193 15.31 10.17 -15.64
CA ALA A 193 15.65 10.57 -16.99
C ALA A 193 16.89 11.47 -17.03
N ARG A 194 17.04 12.38 -16.05
CA ARG A 194 18.23 13.25 -15.91
C ARG A 194 19.50 12.44 -15.72
N GLU A 195 19.45 11.43 -14.85
CA GLU A 195 20.59 10.53 -14.64
C GLU A 195 20.92 9.79 -15.94
N ALA A 196 19.91 9.15 -16.53
CA ALA A 196 20.08 8.30 -17.72
C ALA A 196 20.60 9.05 -18.96
N CYS A 197 20.43 10.37 -19.03
CA CYS A 197 20.97 11.20 -20.11
C CYS A 197 22.18 12.05 -19.71
N GLY A 198 22.60 12.02 -18.44
CA GLY A 198 23.69 12.84 -17.90
C GLY A 198 23.43 14.35 -17.94
N ASP A 199 22.16 14.78 -17.93
CA ASP A 199 21.78 16.21 -17.92
C ASP A 199 21.00 16.55 -16.64
N PRO A 200 21.68 17.01 -15.57
CA PRO A 200 21.06 17.21 -14.27
C PRO A 200 20.10 18.41 -14.22
N LYS A 201 20.04 19.26 -15.26
CA LYS A 201 19.24 20.49 -15.26
C LYS A 201 18.05 20.45 -16.21
N ALA A 202 18.04 19.53 -17.17
CA ALA A 202 16.94 19.44 -18.12
C ALA A 202 15.64 18.99 -17.45
N THR A 203 14.52 19.49 -17.95
CA THR A 203 13.17 18.98 -17.65
C THR A 203 12.88 17.73 -18.47
N LEU A 204 11.91 16.90 -18.06
CA LEU A 204 11.56 15.68 -18.79
C LEU A 204 11.17 15.98 -20.26
N GLY A 205 10.42 17.05 -20.48
CA GLY A 205 10.07 17.50 -21.83
C GLY A 205 11.29 17.91 -22.68
N GLU A 206 12.29 18.55 -22.08
CA GLU A 206 13.55 18.85 -22.78
C GLU A 206 14.36 17.58 -23.07
N ILE A 207 14.42 16.65 -22.12
CA ILE A 207 15.17 15.39 -22.24
C ILE A 207 14.61 14.56 -23.41
N ILE A 208 13.29 14.36 -23.46
CA ILE A 208 12.65 13.58 -24.53
C ILE A 208 12.90 14.20 -25.91
N ASN A 209 12.94 15.53 -26.00
CA ASN A 209 13.20 16.24 -27.25
C ASN A 209 14.67 16.19 -27.69
N ARG A 210 15.62 16.32 -26.76
CA ARG A 210 17.07 16.41 -27.04
C ARG A 210 17.72 15.03 -27.18
N HIS A 211 17.31 14.05 -26.38
CA HIS A 211 17.93 12.73 -26.29
C HIS A 211 17.09 11.67 -27.02
N LYS A 212 16.89 11.88 -28.32
CA LYS A 212 16.16 10.95 -29.19
C LYS A 212 16.89 9.59 -29.21
N GLY A 213 16.27 8.56 -28.64
CA GLY A 213 16.88 7.23 -28.46
C GLY A 213 17.02 6.79 -27.00
N LEU A 214 16.90 7.71 -26.03
CA LEU A 214 16.75 7.36 -24.62
C LEU A 214 15.53 6.43 -24.46
N ILE A 215 14.41 6.88 -25.05
CA ILE A 215 13.23 6.08 -25.36
C ILE A 215 13.11 6.01 -26.90
N PRO A 216 12.96 4.83 -27.52
CA PRO A 216 12.94 4.70 -28.97
C PRO A 216 11.63 5.22 -29.56
N PRO A 217 11.64 5.88 -30.74
CA PRO A 217 10.42 6.17 -31.46
C PRO A 217 9.68 4.90 -31.93
N PRO A 218 8.34 4.87 -31.93
CA PRO A 218 7.42 5.94 -31.53
C PRO A 218 7.02 5.91 -30.04
N LEU A 219 7.67 5.08 -29.20
CA LEU A 219 7.32 4.93 -27.78
C LEU A 219 7.53 6.23 -26.98
N ASP A 220 8.51 7.04 -27.38
CA ASP A 220 8.78 8.38 -26.85
C ASP A 220 7.54 9.32 -26.89
N GLN A 221 6.66 9.14 -27.87
CA GLN A 221 5.44 9.92 -28.00
C GLN A 221 4.47 9.67 -26.85
N ALA A 222 4.37 8.42 -26.34
CA ALA A 222 3.51 8.12 -25.21
C ALA A 222 3.92 8.93 -23.96
N ILE A 223 5.23 9.02 -23.72
CA ILE A 223 5.76 9.75 -22.56
C ILE A 223 5.61 11.26 -22.74
N THR A 224 5.79 11.75 -23.96
CA THR A 224 5.53 13.16 -24.29
C THR A 224 4.07 13.53 -24.03
N LYS A 225 3.12 12.66 -24.41
CA LYS A 225 1.69 12.88 -24.18
C LYS A 225 1.31 12.76 -22.70
N ALA A 226 1.87 11.80 -21.97
CA ALA A 226 1.68 11.67 -20.54
C ALA A 226 2.21 12.90 -19.77
N TRP A 227 3.39 13.41 -20.15
CA TRP A 227 3.96 14.63 -19.57
C TRP A 227 3.10 15.86 -19.90
N GLY A 228 2.60 15.97 -21.13
CA GLY A 228 1.67 17.03 -21.53
C GLY A 228 0.38 17.01 -20.71
N TYR A 229 -0.21 15.82 -20.53
CA TYR A 229 -1.38 15.62 -19.67
C TYR A 229 -1.10 16.07 -18.22
N ALA A 230 -0.03 15.58 -17.59
CA ALA A 230 0.32 15.96 -16.22
C ALA A 230 0.56 17.47 -16.05
N SER A 231 1.13 18.12 -17.08
CA SER A 231 1.35 19.57 -17.08
C SER A 231 0.03 20.35 -17.11
N GLU A 232 -0.95 19.91 -17.88
CA GLU A 232 -2.27 20.56 -18.00
C GLU A 232 -3.24 20.22 -16.87
N ASN A 233 -3.16 19.00 -16.33
CA ASN A 233 -4.17 18.44 -15.42
C ASN A 233 -3.71 18.38 -13.96
N ALA A 234 -2.42 18.47 -13.67
CA ALA A 234 -1.92 18.42 -12.30
C ALA A 234 -1.14 19.68 -11.89
N ARG A 235 -0.24 20.21 -12.73
CA ARG A 235 0.57 21.41 -12.39
C ARG A 235 -0.13 22.75 -12.67
N HIS A 236 -0.89 22.81 -13.76
CA HIS A 236 -1.63 24.01 -14.18
C HIS A 236 -3.11 23.71 -14.36
N ILE A 237 -3.72 23.21 -13.29
CA ILE A 237 -5.12 22.77 -13.28
C ILE A 237 -6.02 23.87 -13.86
N ARG A 238 -6.79 23.51 -14.88
CA ARG A 238 -7.86 24.33 -15.43
C ARG A 238 -9.19 23.84 -14.85
N GLU A 239 -10.09 24.78 -14.59
CA GLU A 239 -11.43 24.48 -14.09
C GLU A 239 -12.12 23.45 -15.00
N GLY A 240 -12.65 22.38 -14.40
CA GLY A 240 -13.32 21.28 -15.10
C GLY A 240 -12.41 20.21 -15.71
N ARG A 241 -11.11 20.19 -15.40
CA ARG A 241 -10.15 19.17 -15.89
C ARG A 241 -9.45 18.39 -14.77
N GLU A 242 -10.12 18.26 -13.63
CA GLU A 242 -9.58 17.47 -12.52
C GLU A 242 -9.44 16.00 -12.94
N PRO A 243 -8.24 15.41 -12.81
CA PRO A 243 -8.03 14.00 -13.12
C PRO A 243 -8.86 13.12 -12.19
N VAL A 244 -9.30 11.97 -12.69
CA VAL A 244 -9.92 10.92 -11.85
C VAL A 244 -8.86 9.95 -11.32
N TYR A 245 -9.24 9.12 -10.35
CA TYR A 245 -8.35 8.18 -9.70
C TYR A 245 -7.65 7.23 -10.69
N GLU A 246 -8.40 6.70 -11.65
CA GLU A 246 -7.91 5.77 -12.67
C GLU A 246 -6.88 6.43 -13.59
N GLU A 247 -7.02 7.73 -13.86
CA GLU A 247 -6.05 8.49 -14.66
C GLU A 247 -4.76 8.70 -13.88
N ALA A 248 -4.84 9.03 -12.58
CA ALA A 248 -3.65 9.11 -11.74
C ALA A 248 -2.95 7.75 -11.59
N GLU A 249 -3.70 6.67 -11.34
CA GLU A 249 -3.12 5.31 -11.24
C GLU A 249 -2.39 4.94 -12.54
N LEU A 250 -2.99 5.23 -13.70
CA LEU A 250 -2.35 5.02 -14.99
C LEU A 250 -1.06 5.83 -15.14
N ILE A 251 -1.08 7.12 -14.81
CA ILE A 251 0.11 7.99 -14.93
C ILE A 251 1.23 7.52 -14.00
N VAL A 252 0.91 7.20 -12.75
CA VAL A 252 1.90 6.68 -11.80
C VAL A 252 2.49 5.36 -12.30
N GLY A 253 1.66 4.45 -12.83
CA GLY A 253 2.10 3.18 -13.41
C GLY A 253 3.01 3.35 -14.64
N ILE A 254 2.71 4.30 -15.52
CA ILE A 254 3.57 4.67 -16.65
C ILE A 254 4.91 5.19 -16.14
N CYS A 255 4.91 6.15 -15.21
CA CYS A 255 6.13 6.72 -14.64
C CYS A 255 7.03 5.64 -14.02
N ALA A 256 6.45 4.76 -13.20
CA ALA A 256 7.16 3.67 -12.55
C ALA A 256 7.78 2.69 -13.57
N SER A 257 7.00 2.28 -14.57
CA SER A 257 7.46 1.35 -15.62
C SER A 257 8.60 1.95 -16.46
N VAL A 258 8.50 3.23 -16.81
CA VAL A 258 9.53 3.92 -17.61
C VAL A 258 10.79 4.16 -16.78
N SER A 259 10.65 4.54 -15.50
CA SER A 259 11.78 4.65 -14.58
C SER A 259 12.54 3.33 -14.49
N THR A 260 11.83 2.21 -14.32
CA THR A 260 12.43 0.87 -14.32
C THR A 260 13.19 0.57 -15.62
N TYR A 261 12.59 0.90 -16.78
CA TYR A 261 13.22 0.71 -18.09
C TYR A 261 14.52 1.53 -18.22
N LEU A 262 14.49 2.82 -17.87
CA LEU A 262 15.65 3.72 -17.98
C LEU A 262 16.79 3.30 -17.06
N SER A 263 16.49 2.99 -15.80
CA SER A 263 17.50 2.55 -14.82
C SER A 263 18.10 1.17 -15.16
N SER A 264 17.37 0.30 -15.86
CA SER A 264 17.91 -1.00 -16.30
C SER A 264 18.86 -0.85 -17.50
N LYS A 265 18.66 0.18 -18.32
CA LYS A 265 19.45 0.44 -19.53
C LYS A 265 20.87 0.91 -19.21
N GLU A 266 21.09 1.58 -18.08
CA GLU A 266 22.44 2.00 -17.65
C GLU A 266 23.39 0.83 -17.34
N LYS A 267 22.83 -0.35 -17.03
CA LYS A 267 23.60 -1.55 -16.69
C LYS A 267 23.92 -2.45 -17.90
N SER A 268 23.47 -2.08 -19.11
CA SER A 268 23.62 -2.87 -20.36
C SER A 268 24.58 -2.21 -21.33
#